data_AF-A0A8J6SW90-F1
#
_entry.id   AF-A0A8J6SW90-F1
#
_cell.length_a   1.000
_cell.length_b   1.000
_cell.length_c   1.000
_cell.angle_alpha   90.00
_cell.angle_beta   90.00
_cell.angle_gamma   90.00
#
_symmetry.space_group_name_H-M   'P 1'
#
loop_
_entity.id
_entity.type
_entity.pdbx_description
1 polymer ?
#
loop_
_entity_poly.entity_id
_entity_poly.type
_entity_poly.pdbx_seq_one_letter_code
_entity_poly.pdbx_strand_id
1 'polypeptide(L)'
;MDKQWVKILAESRLEDGQWKQTNPNVPREVGRSSILKTIAELNMELRDAIQVFNDHCKKEKKMSIFPIHGKDNETLSGFVVVVGRLQLQVLQHQAQINVQISRMQGFQQRSEILHTLEAHCDPFGGISWIMDQKSIMTKDMLVKQLLHDICHEAYLSEW
;
A
#
# COMPACT_ATOMS: atom_id res chain seq x y z
N MET A 1 4.90 8.01 15.43
CA MET A 1 4.29 9.09 14.62
C MET A 1 5.30 10.21 14.47
N ASP A 2 5.62 10.57 13.23
CA ASP A 2 6.38 11.78 12.93
C ASP A 2 5.58 13.01 13.37
N LYS A 3 6.22 13.94 14.11
CA LYS A 3 5.60 15.17 14.62
C LYS A 3 5.91 16.39 13.74
N GLN A 4 6.51 16.19 12.57
CA GLN A 4 6.87 17.27 11.66
C GLN A 4 5.65 18.10 11.22
N TRP A 5 4.48 17.48 11.08
CA TRP A 5 3.23 18.19 10.78
C TRP A 5 2.88 19.25 11.84
N VAL A 6 3.24 19.06 13.11
CA VAL A 6 2.99 20.04 14.19
C VAL A 6 3.82 21.30 13.98
N LYS A 7 5.08 21.14 13.55
CA LYS A 7 5.95 22.28 13.22
C LYS A 7 5.41 23.03 12.01
N ILE A 8 5.02 22.30 10.96
CA ILE A 8 4.43 22.88 9.75
C ILE A 8 3.16 23.65 10.11
N LEU A 9 2.29 23.08 10.95
CA LEU A 9 1.07 23.75 11.42
C LEU A 9 1.38 25.03 12.20
N ALA A 10 2.35 24.99 13.11
CA ALA A 10 2.76 26.16 13.90
C ALA A 10 3.35 27.29 13.04
N GLU A 11 3.96 26.95 11.89
CA GLU A 11 4.53 27.89 10.92
C GLU A 11 3.52 28.31 9.82
N SER A 12 2.28 27.82 9.89
CA SER A 12 1.22 28.10 8.93
C SER A 12 0.24 29.15 9.43
N ARG A 13 -0.41 29.85 8.50
CA ARG A 13 -1.46 30.84 8.77
C ARG A 13 -2.69 30.51 7.93
N LEU A 14 -3.88 30.73 8.49
CA LEU A 14 -5.14 30.62 7.75
C LEU A 14 -5.51 32.01 7.21
N GLU A 15 -5.47 32.17 5.90
CA GLU A 15 -5.79 33.42 5.20
C GLU A 15 -6.76 33.12 4.05
N ASP A 16 -7.86 33.87 3.94
CA ASP A 16 -8.88 33.70 2.89
C ASP A 16 -9.43 32.26 2.78
N GLY A 17 -9.55 31.56 3.91
CA GLY A 17 -10.01 30.17 3.96
C GLY A 17 -8.99 29.13 3.46
N GLN A 18 -7.75 29.54 3.19
CA GLN A 18 -6.66 28.67 2.76
C GLN A 18 -5.50 28.70 3.74
N TRP A 19 -4.89 27.53 3.96
CA TRP A 19 -3.66 27.43 4.74
C TRP A 19 -2.48 27.89 3.89
N LYS A 20 -1.81 28.95 4.35
CA LYS A 20 -0.56 29.45 3.77
C LYS A 20 0.60 29.06 4.67
N GLN A 21 1.60 28.42 4.07
CA GLN A 21 2.82 28.01 4.75
C GLN A 21 3.91 29.07 4.54
N THR A 22 4.73 29.29 5.58
CA THR A 22 5.93 30.12 5.47
C THR A 22 6.92 29.54 4.44
N ASN A 23 7.02 28.21 4.35
CA ASN A 23 7.75 27.51 3.32
C ASN A 23 6.95 26.28 2.82
N PRO A 24 6.33 26.34 1.63
CA PRO A 24 5.51 25.25 1.10
C PRO A 24 6.33 24.04 0.62
N ASN A 25 7.66 24.13 0.50
CA ASN A 25 8.48 22.99 0.09
C ASN A 25 8.60 21.93 1.19
N VAL A 26 8.59 22.35 2.46
CA VAL A 26 8.70 21.45 3.62
C VAL A 26 7.57 20.40 3.65
N PRO A 27 6.27 20.76 3.65
CA PRO A 27 5.19 19.77 3.64
C PRO A 27 5.20 18.88 2.38
N ARG A 28 5.62 19.41 1.23
CA ARG A 28 5.73 18.63 -0.02
C ARG A 28 6.79 17.55 0.07
N GLU A 29 7.96 17.87 0.62
CA GLU A 29 9.04 16.91 0.83
C GLU A 29 8.66 15.84 1.85
N VAL A 30 7.98 16.23 2.93
CA VAL A 30 7.44 15.30 3.94
C VAL A 30 6.44 14.34 3.31
N GLY A 31 5.46 14.85 2.57
CA GLY A 31 4.48 14.04 1.85
C GLY A 31 5.15 13.07 0.87
N ARG A 32 6.09 13.55 0.05
CA ARG A 32 6.83 12.70 -0.89
C ARG A 32 7.62 11.59 -0.19
N SER A 33 8.33 11.91 0.89
CA SER A 33 9.10 10.93 1.67
C SER A 33 8.20 9.86 2.27
N SER A 34 7.04 10.26 2.81
CA SER A 34 6.07 9.34 3.40
C SER A 34 5.38 8.46 2.34
N ILE A 35 5.11 8.98 1.14
CA ILE A 35 4.62 8.18 0.00
C ILE A 35 5.64 7.09 -0.36
N LEU A 36 6.92 7.43 -0.47
CA LEU A 36 7.98 6.48 -0.85
C LEU A 36 8.22 5.39 0.20
N LYS A 37 7.95 5.68 1.48
CA LYS A 37 8.07 4.70 2.58
C LYS A 37 6.87 3.77 2.69
N THR A 38 5.73 4.13 2.11
CA THR A 38 4.46 3.42 2.32
C THR A 38 4.56 1.94 1.92
N ILE A 39 5.18 1.61 0.79
CA ILE A 39 5.32 0.20 0.37
C ILE A 39 6.18 -0.62 1.35
N ALA A 40 7.24 -0.05 1.90
CA ALA A 40 8.06 -0.72 2.90
C ALA A 40 7.26 -0.98 4.20
N GLU A 41 6.47 0.00 4.64
CA GLU A 41 5.60 -0.15 5.81
C GLU A 41 4.50 -1.20 5.56
N LEU A 42 3.83 -1.15 4.41
CA LEU A 42 2.82 -2.13 4.03
C LEU A 42 3.41 -3.55 3.93
N ASN A 43 4.61 -3.71 3.37
CA ASN A 43 5.27 -5.01 3.29
C ASN A 43 5.53 -5.60 4.68
N MET A 44 6.02 -4.77 5.61
CA MET A 44 6.32 -5.18 6.97
C MET A 44 5.05 -5.59 7.71
N GLU A 45 4.02 -4.72 7.72
CA GLU A 45 2.77 -4.99 8.43
C GLU A 45 2.01 -6.19 7.83
N LEU A 46 2.01 -6.33 6.51
CA LEU A 46 1.39 -7.47 5.85
C LEU A 46 2.15 -8.78 6.12
N ARG A 47 3.48 -8.73 6.25
CA ARG A 47 4.29 -9.90 6.64
C ARG A 47 3.91 -10.38 8.04
N ASP A 48 3.76 -9.48 9.00
CA ASP A 48 3.33 -9.80 10.35
C ASP A 48 1.91 -10.40 10.35
N ALA A 49 0.98 -9.80 9.59
CA ALA A 49 -0.38 -10.31 9.44
C ALA A 49 -0.42 -11.71 8.77
N ILE A 50 0.38 -11.93 7.73
CA ILE A 50 0.52 -13.24 7.07
C ILE A 50 1.07 -14.28 8.03
N GLN A 51 2.05 -13.93 8.87
CA GLN A 51 2.60 -14.86 9.84
C GLN A 51 1.51 -15.33 10.81
N VAL A 52 0.73 -14.39 11.37
CA VAL A 52 -0.41 -14.71 12.25
C VAL A 52 -1.44 -15.58 11.51
N PHE A 53 -1.78 -15.25 10.26
CA PHE A 53 -2.69 -16.06 9.45
C PHE A 53 -2.17 -17.49 9.26
N ASN A 54 -0.89 -17.64 8.90
CA ASN A 54 -0.25 -18.93 8.64
C ASN A 54 -0.16 -19.84 9.86
N ASP A 55 -0.12 -19.26 11.06
CA ASP A 55 -0.13 -20.00 12.33
C ASP A 55 -1.51 -20.58 12.64
N HIS A 56 -2.58 -20.00 12.08
CA HIS A 56 -3.97 -20.42 12.32
C HIS A 56 -4.60 -21.15 11.12
N CYS A 57 -3.99 -21.13 9.94
CA CYS A 57 -4.54 -21.75 8.73
C CYS A 57 -4.06 -23.22 8.54
N LYS A 58 -4.79 -23.97 7.71
CA LYS A 58 -4.33 -25.30 7.24
C LYS A 58 -3.05 -25.15 6.40
N LYS A 59 -2.19 -26.18 6.39
CA LYS A 59 -0.89 -26.15 5.68
C LYS A 59 -0.99 -25.76 4.20
N GLU A 60 -2.08 -26.14 3.51
CA GLU A 60 -2.29 -25.87 2.08
C GLU A 60 -2.62 -24.41 1.76
N LYS A 61 -3.03 -23.61 2.76
CA LYS A 61 -3.43 -22.21 2.57
C LYS A 61 -2.36 -21.21 3.01
N LYS A 62 -1.15 -21.68 3.29
CA LYS A 62 -0.07 -20.81 3.76
C LYS A 62 0.34 -19.83 2.69
N MET A 63 0.47 -18.57 3.10
CA MET A 63 0.88 -17.48 2.23
C MET A 63 2.38 -17.22 2.38
N SER A 64 3.00 -16.81 1.30
CA SER A 64 4.39 -16.31 1.28
C SER A 64 4.44 -14.91 0.70
N ILE A 65 5.32 -14.05 1.19
CA ILE A 65 5.47 -12.68 0.71
C ILE A 65 6.92 -12.40 0.29
N PHE A 66 7.09 -11.88 -0.92
CA PHE A 66 8.38 -11.64 -1.57
C PHE A 66 8.50 -10.16 -1.95
N PRO A 67 9.59 -9.47 -1.56
CA PRO A 67 9.81 -8.07 -1.93
C PRO A 67 10.13 -7.93 -3.43
N ILE A 68 9.73 -6.82 -4.04
CA ILE A 68 10.14 -6.39 -5.38
C ILE A 68 10.97 -5.12 -5.25
N HIS A 69 12.25 -5.21 -5.53
CA HIS A 69 13.16 -4.07 -5.50
C HIS A 69 13.20 -3.35 -6.84
N GLY A 70 13.42 -2.03 -6.80
CA GLY A 70 13.66 -1.21 -7.98
C GLY A 70 15.04 -1.47 -8.60
N LYS A 71 15.37 -0.73 -9.67
CA LYS A 71 16.61 -0.89 -10.45
C LYS A 71 17.89 -0.82 -9.61
N ASP A 72 17.88 0.01 -8.57
CA ASP A 72 19.06 0.24 -7.73
C ASP A 72 19.14 -0.74 -6.53
N ASN A 73 18.21 -1.70 -6.45
CA ASN A 73 18.06 -2.73 -5.42
C ASN A 73 17.86 -2.24 -3.96
N GLU A 74 18.10 -0.95 -3.68
CA GLU A 74 17.95 -0.36 -2.35
C GLU A 74 16.50 0.05 -2.04
N THR A 75 15.72 0.40 -3.06
CA THR A 75 14.34 0.88 -2.88
C THR A 75 13.34 -0.24 -3.13
N LEU A 76 12.45 -0.48 -2.16
CA LEU A 76 11.33 -1.40 -2.33
C LEU A 76 10.28 -0.74 -3.22
N SER A 77 10.08 -1.30 -4.42
CA SER A 77 9.10 -0.83 -5.40
C SER A 77 7.75 -1.55 -5.29
N GLY A 78 7.69 -2.65 -4.55
CA GLY A 78 6.49 -3.44 -4.38
C GLY A 78 6.75 -4.76 -3.67
N PHE A 79 5.77 -5.65 -3.72
CA PHE A 79 5.90 -7.03 -3.22
C PHE A 79 4.87 -7.94 -3.89
N VAL A 80 5.10 -9.25 -3.81
CA VAL A 80 4.15 -10.28 -4.24
C VAL A 80 3.79 -11.15 -3.06
N VAL A 81 2.50 -11.37 -2.85
CA VAL A 81 1.98 -12.38 -1.93
C VAL A 81 1.48 -13.58 -2.73
N VAL A 82 1.88 -14.79 -2.33
CA VAL A 82 1.60 -16.03 -3.04
C VAL A 82 0.85 -17.00 -2.15
N VAL A 83 -0.23 -17.59 -2.69
CA VAL A 83 -0.99 -18.70 -2.07
C VAL A 83 -1.29 -19.73 -3.15
N GLY A 84 -0.66 -20.91 -3.08
CA GLY A 84 -0.79 -21.92 -4.12
C GLY A 84 -0.39 -21.38 -5.51
N ARG A 85 -1.35 -21.27 -6.43
CA ARG A 85 -1.15 -20.72 -7.80
C ARG A 85 -1.58 -19.26 -7.95
N LEU A 86 -2.03 -18.65 -6.86
CA LEU A 86 -2.48 -17.26 -6.82
C LEU A 86 -1.31 -16.34 -6.46
N GLN A 87 -1.18 -15.23 -7.18
CA GLN A 87 -0.21 -14.19 -6.86
C GLN A 87 -0.92 -12.84 -6.79
N LEU A 88 -0.87 -12.19 -5.64
CA LEU A 88 -1.27 -10.80 -5.45
C LEU A 88 -0.01 -9.94 -5.51
N GLN A 89 0.12 -9.13 -6.55
CA GLN A 89 1.23 -8.22 -6.76
C GLN A 89 0.81 -6.81 -6.38
N VAL A 90 1.61 -6.17 -5.52
CA VAL A 90 1.45 -4.78 -5.10
C VAL A 90 2.66 -4.00 -5.61
N LEU A 91 2.44 -3.01 -6.47
CA LEU A 91 3.50 -2.21 -7.09
C LEU A 91 3.24 -0.73 -6.89
N GLN A 92 4.27 0.02 -6.49
CA GLN A 92 4.23 1.47 -6.43
C GLN A 92 4.83 2.10 -7.67
N HIS A 93 4.06 3.01 -8.25
CA HIS A 93 4.48 3.91 -9.32
C HIS A 93 4.22 5.34 -8.87
N GLN A 94 5.28 6.03 -8.43
CA GLN A 94 5.20 7.39 -7.91
C GLN A 94 4.23 7.49 -6.70
N ALA A 95 3.12 8.22 -6.86
CA ALA A 95 2.08 8.43 -5.87
C ALA A 95 0.91 7.45 -6.01
N GLN A 96 1.05 6.42 -6.84
CA GLN A 96 0.05 5.37 -7.04
C GLN A 96 0.58 4.02 -6.59
N ILE A 97 -0.30 3.21 -6.01
CA ILE A 97 -0.08 1.79 -5.76
C ILE A 97 -1.11 1.02 -6.57
N ASN A 98 -0.64 0.08 -7.38
CA ASN A 98 -1.49 -0.85 -8.12
C ASN A 98 -1.47 -2.21 -7.43
N VAL A 99 -2.65 -2.76 -7.21
CA VAL A 99 -2.87 -4.10 -6.69
C VAL A 99 -3.41 -4.94 -7.84
N GLN A 100 -2.62 -5.92 -8.24
CA GLN A 100 -2.88 -6.82 -9.34
C GLN A 100 -2.97 -8.24 -8.81
N ILE A 101 -3.89 -9.02 -9.35
CA ILE A 101 -3.92 -10.46 -9.13
C ILE A 101 -3.60 -11.22 -10.39
N SER A 102 -2.76 -12.25 -10.25
CA SER A 102 -2.41 -13.18 -11.31
C SER A 102 -2.82 -14.59 -10.93
N ARG A 103 -3.54 -15.24 -11.85
CA ARG A 103 -4.00 -16.62 -11.72
C ARG A 103 -3.37 -17.46 -12.84
N MET A 104 -2.79 -18.60 -12.49
CA MET A 104 -2.35 -19.58 -13.49
C MET A 104 -3.48 -20.59 -13.78
N GLN A 105 -4.01 -20.56 -15.01
CA GLN A 105 -4.98 -21.54 -15.51
C GLN A 105 -4.34 -22.34 -16.66
N GLY A 106 -3.84 -23.53 -16.32
CA GLY A 106 -3.05 -24.34 -17.27
C GLY A 106 -1.76 -23.64 -17.66
N PHE A 107 -1.57 -23.39 -18.96
CA PHE A 107 -0.40 -22.67 -19.51
C PHE A 107 -0.63 -21.16 -19.68
N GLN A 108 -1.81 -20.64 -19.33
CA GLN A 108 -2.12 -19.21 -19.44
C GLN A 108 -2.07 -18.54 -18.07
N GLN A 109 -1.36 -17.41 -17.99
CA GLN A 109 -1.42 -16.50 -16.85
C GLN A 109 -2.40 -15.37 -17.19
N ARG A 110 -3.48 -15.25 -16.41
CA ARG A 110 -4.38 -14.10 -16.49
C ARG A 110 -4.05 -13.15 -15.35
N SER A 111 -3.86 -11.89 -15.71
CA SER A 111 -3.60 -10.81 -14.77
C SER A 111 -4.74 -9.79 -14.81
N GLU A 112 -5.18 -9.33 -13.66
CA GLU A 112 -6.26 -8.36 -13.49
C GLU A 112 -5.90 -7.36 -12.40
N ILE A 113 -6.15 -6.07 -12.65
CA ILE A 113 -6.00 -5.03 -11.63
C ILE A 113 -7.24 -5.11 -10.75
N LEU A 114 -7.03 -5.34 -9.45
CA LEU A 114 -8.10 -5.33 -8.45
C LEU A 114 -8.36 -3.91 -7.98
N HIS A 115 -7.28 -3.21 -7.61
CA HIS A 115 -7.37 -1.88 -7.02
C HIS A 115 -6.26 -0.96 -7.52
N THR A 116 -6.60 0.32 -7.66
CA THR A 116 -5.64 1.41 -7.77
C THR A 116 -5.80 2.33 -6.56
N LEU A 117 -4.69 2.57 -5.86
CA LEU A 117 -4.65 3.47 -4.71
C LEU A 117 -3.86 4.72 -5.06
N GLU A 118 -4.47 5.87 -4.86
CA GLU A 118 -3.88 7.17 -5.16
C GLU A 118 -3.56 7.91 -3.86
N ALA A 119 -2.33 8.38 -3.70
CA ALA A 119 -1.93 9.17 -2.55
C ALA A 119 -2.39 10.63 -2.70
N HIS A 120 -3.10 11.12 -1.69
CA HIS A 120 -3.47 12.52 -1.55
C HIS A 120 -2.73 13.13 -0.37
N CYS A 121 -1.93 14.15 -0.64
CA CYS A 121 -1.23 14.90 0.39
C CYS A 121 -2.07 16.10 0.85
N ASP A 122 -2.20 16.26 2.17
CA ASP A 122 -2.75 17.47 2.75
C ASP A 122 -1.71 18.61 2.78
N PRO A 123 -2.12 19.86 3.06
CA PRO A 123 -1.21 21.01 3.12
C PRO A 123 -0.14 20.96 4.23
N PHE A 124 -0.22 19.97 5.13
CA PHE A 124 0.67 19.78 6.28
C PHE A 124 1.57 18.54 6.14
N GLY A 125 1.51 17.85 5.00
CA GLY A 125 2.32 16.67 4.71
C GLY A 125 1.72 15.35 5.20
N GLY A 126 0.46 15.33 5.64
CA GLY A 126 -0.29 14.10 5.87
C GLY A 126 -0.69 13.43 4.56
N ILE A 127 -0.86 12.11 4.57
CA ILE A 127 -1.26 11.31 3.40
C ILE A 127 -2.55 10.58 3.70
N SER A 128 -3.47 10.65 2.74
CA SER A 128 -4.64 9.77 2.64
C SER A 128 -4.53 8.95 1.35
N TRP A 129 -4.79 7.64 1.42
CA TRP A 129 -4.83 6.79 0.23
C TRP A 129 -6.27 6.64 -0.23
N ILE A 130 -6.54 6.94 -1.50
CA ILE A 130 -7.87 6.81 -2.10
C ILE A 130 -7.87 5.56 -2.98
N MET A 131 -8.64 4.54 -2.57
CA MET A 131 -8.82 3.32 -3.32
C MET A 131 -9.95 3.49 -4.35
N ASP A 132 -9.64 3.20 -5.61
CA ASP A 132 -10.54 3.21 -6.76
C ASP A 132 -11.38 4.49 -6.89
N GLN A 133 -10.80 5.62 -6.47
CA GLN A 133 -11.44 6.94 -6.43
C GLN A 133 -12.73 7.01 -5.58
N LYS A 134 -12.92 6.06 -4.65
CA LYS A 134 -14.17 5.90 -3.89
C LYS A 134 -13.98 5.96 -2.38
N SER A 135 -12.88 5.40 -1.87
CA SER A 135 -12.73 5.15 -0.44
C SER A 135 -11.41 5.68 0.08
N ILE A 136 -11.45 6.48 1.14
CA ILE A 136 -10.24 6.88 1.87
C ILE A 136 -9.85 5.73 2.81
N MET A 137 -8.60 5.30 2.71
CA MET A 137 -8.06 4.15 3.41
C MET A 137 -6.96 4.60 4.38
N THR A 138 -7.08 4.18 5.64
CA THR A 138 -5.94 4.18 6.55
C THR A 138 -5.00 3.03 6.19
N LYS A 139 -3.76 3.08 6.66
CA LYS A 139 -2.80 1.99 6.45
C LYS A 139 -3.31 0.63 6.94
N ASP A 140 -3.91 0.58 8.13
CA ASP A 140 -4.55 -0.63 8.66
C ASP A 140 -5.64 -1.17 7.72
N MET A 141 -6.44 -0.30 7.11
CA MET A 141 -7.46 -0.70 6.14
C MET A 141 -6.81 -1.28 4.88
N LEU A 142 -5.69 -0.72 4.42
CA LEU A 142 -4.93 -1.26 3.29
C LEU A 142 -4.44 -2.69 3.56
N VAL A 143 -3.81 -2.93 4.71
CA VAL A 143 -3.32 -4.26 5.08
C VAL A 143 -4.47 -5.27 5.15
N LYS A 144 -5.59 -4.89 5.78
CA LYS A 144 -6.80 -5.73 5.86
C LYS A 144 -7.39 -6.01 4.48
N GLN A 145 -7.46 -5.01 3.60
CA GLN A 145 -7.97 -5.16 2.25
C GLN A 145 -7.10 -6.12 1.45
N LEU A 146 -5.78 -5.93 1.45
CA LEU A 146 -4.85 -6.82 0.74
C LEU A 146 -4.94 -8.27 1.22
N LEU A 147 -5.05 -8.47 2.55
CA LEU A 147 -5.23 -9.81 3.12
C LEU A 147 -6.60 -10.41 2.77
N HIS A 148 -7.65 -9.58 2.78
CA HIS A 148 -8.99 -9.97 2.36
C HIS A 148 -8.99 -10.41 0.90
N ASP A 149 -8.43 -9.62 -0.02
CA ASP A 149 -8.45 -9.89 -1.45
C ASP A 149 -7.78 -11.22 -1.77
N ILE A 150 -6.59 -11.46 -1.21
CA ILE A 150 -5.89 -12.72 -1.45
C ILE A 150 -6.61 -13.91 -0.83
N CYS A 151 -7.22 -13.75 0.35
CA CYS A 151 -8.01 -14.81 0.95
C CYS A 151 -9.24 -15.11 0.09
N HIS A 152 -10.06 -14.10 -0.19
CA HIS A 152 -11.28 -14.21 -0.97
C HIS A 152 -11.02 -14.95 -2.28
N GLU A 153 -9.98 -14.54 -2.99
CA GLU A 153 -9.56 -15.13 -4.24
C GLU A 153 -9.05 -16.57 -4.10
N ALA A 154 -8.26 -16.86 -3.07
CA ALA A 154 -7.81 -18.23 -2.79
C ALA A 154 -8.99 -19.16 -2.49
N TYR A 155 -9.98 -18.70 -1.71
CA TYR A 155 -11.17 -19.49 -1.36
C TYR A 155 -12.16 -19.65 -2.53
N LEU A 156 -12.27 -18.68 -3.42
CA LEU A 156 -13.07 -18.81 -4.64
C LEU A 156 -12.43 -19.80 -5.64
N SER A 157 -11.10 -19.85 -5.69
CA SER A 157 -10.36 -20.72 -6.61
C SER A 157 -10.35 -22.21 -6.24
N GLU A 158 -10.87 -22.59 -5.07
CA GLU A 158 -11.04 -23.99 -4.62
C GLU A 158 -12.33 -24.66 -5.14
N TRP A 159 -13.04 -24.04 -6.10
CA TRP A 159 -14.21 -24.61 -6.79
C TRP A 159 -14.02 -24.67 -8.30
#